data_AF-A0A176XH01-F1
#
_entry.id   AF-A0A176XH01-F1
#
_cell.length_a   1.000
_cell.length_b   1.000
_cell.length_c   1.000
_cell.angle_alpha   90.00
_cell.angle_beta   90.00
_cell.angle_gamma   90.00
#
_symmetry.space_group_name_H-M   'P 1'
#
loop_
_entity.id
_entity.type
_entity.pdbx_description
1 polymer ?
#
loop_
_entity_poly.entity_id
_entity_poly.type
_entity_poly.pdbx_seq_one_letter_code
_entity_poly.pdbx_strand_id
1 'polypeptide(L)'
;MTTDTETRRTIAQRVIDRAAARGTPVDADPAFLAAVEEWVRGDIDMKAMRDRYLEIIALQAADRRGLRTTGLGKNPLGSLADAKEE
;
A
#
# COMPACT_ATOMS: atom_id res chain seq x y z
N MET A 1 7.63 18.22 23.10
CA MET A 1 8.34 18.95 22.04
C MET A 1 7.35 19.21 20.93
N THR A 2 6.94 20.46 20.72
CA THR A 2 6.03 20.83 19.62
C THR A 2 6.85 20.89 18.35
N THR A 3 6.99 19.76 17.66
CA THR A 3 7.64 19.74 16.36
C THR A 3 6.78 20.55 15.39
N ASP A 4 7.36 21.62 14.84
CA ASP A 4 6.69 22.53 13.93
C ASP A 4 6.14 21.80 12.68
N THR A 5 4.98 22.23 12.22
CA THR A 5 4.26 21.65 11.07
C THR A 5 5.13 21.60 9.81
N GLU A 6 5.95 22.63 9.55
CA GLU A 6 6.88 22.64 8.41
C GLU A 6 8.02 21.64 8.59
N THR A 7 8.50 21.47 9.82
CA THR A 7 9.51 20.45 10.14
C THR A 7 8.97 19.06 9.83
N ARG A 8 7.73 18.76 10.24
CA ARG A 8 7.07 17.48 9.95
C ARG A 8 6.89 17.26 8.46
N ARG A 9 6.48 18.30 7.71
CA ARG A 9 6.33 18.24 6.25
C ARG A 9 7.67 17.97 5.55
N THR A 10 8.75 18.61 6.01
CA THR A 10 10.10 18.40 5.48
C THR A 10 10.57 16.95 5.68
N ILE A 11 10.27 16.37 6.85
CA ILE A 11 10.60 14.97 7.14
C ILE A 11 9.77 14.04 6.25
N ALA A 12 8.47 14.28 6.08
CA ALA A 12 7.63 13.49 5.18
C ALA A 12 8.15 13.50 3.75
N GLN A 13 8.55 14.67 3.24
CA GLN A 13 9.12 14.80 1.89
C GLN A 13 10.41 14.00 1.73
N ARG A 14 11.28 13.97 2.75
CA ARG A 14 12.50 13.14 2.73
C ARG A 14 12.20 11.64 2.72
N VAL A 15 11.14 11.20 3.40
CA VAL A 15 10.73 9.80 3.38
C VAL A 15 10.22 9.42 1.98
N ILE A 16 9.42 10.29 1.37
CA ILE A 16 8.92 10.11 0.00
C ILE A 16 10.07 10.02 -0.99
N ASP A 17 10.99 10.98 -0.97
CA ASP A 17 12.16 11.01 -1.85
C ASP A 17 13.01 9.74 -1.70
N ARG A 18 13.24 9.31 -0.46
CA ARG A 18 13.99 8.08 -0.17
C ARG A 18 13.28 6.83 -0.67
N ALA A 19 11.95 6.78 -0.61
CA ALA A 19 11.17 5.65 -1.06
C ALA A 19 11.14 5.57 -2.60
N ALA A 20 10.99 6.72 -3.26
CA ALA A 20 11.12 6.85 -4.71
C ALA A 20 12.51 6.41 -5.20
N ALA A 21 13.59 6.85 -4.52
CA ALA A 21 14.96 6.43 -4.82
C ALA A 21 15.18 4.90 -4.63
N ARG A 22 14.36 4.24 -3.82
CA ARG A 22 14.37 2.78 -3.62
C ARG A 22 13.48 2.01 -4.60
N GLY A 23 12.82 2.71 -5.53
CA GLY A 23 11.90 2.11 -6.51
C GLY A 23 10.56 1.70 -5.93
N THR A 24 10.19 2.19 -4.74
CA THR A 24 8.87 1.97 -4.14
C THR A 24 8.26 3.34 -3.81
N PRO A 25 7.65 4.03 -4.79
CA PRO A 25 7.03 5.32 -4.56
C PRO A 25 5.86 5.15 -3.58
N VAL A 26 6.00 5.73 -2.38
CA VAL A 26 4.95 5.74 -1.34
C VAL A 26 4.05 6.97 -1.42
N ASP A 27 4.43 7.96 -2.24
CA ASP A 27 3.60 9.14 -2.54
C ASP A 27 2.34 8.78 -3.34
N ALA A 28 2.37 7.66 -4.06
CA ALA A 28 1.20 7.14 -4.75
C ALA A 28 0.23 6.39 -3.81
N ASP A 29 0.62 6.14 -2.55
CA ASP A 29 -0.21 5.43 -1.58
C ASP A 29 -1.06 6.43 -0.76
N PRO A 30 -2.39 6.45 -0.96
CA PRO A 30 -3.26 7.40 -0.26
C PRO A 30 -3.30 7.16 1.25
N ALA A 31 -3.05 5.93 1.70
CA ALA A 31 -2.97 5.60 3.12
C ALA A 31 -1.75 6.22 3.80
N PHE A 32 -0.60 6.23 3.12
CA PHE A 32 0.61 6.93 3.56
C PHE A 32 0.35 8.44 3.69
N LEU A 33 -0.24 9.05 2.65
CA LEU A 33 -0.53 10.49 2.64
C LEU A 33 -1.48 10.90 3.77
N ALA A 34 -2.53 10.12 4.02
CA ALA A 34 -3.45 10.36 5.13
C ALA A 34 -2.76 10.31 6.50
N ALA A 35 -1.90 9.31 6.73
CA ALA A 35 -1.13 9.20 7.97
C ALA A 35 -0.14 10.37 8.15
N VAL A 36 0.49 10.83 7.05
CA VAL A 36 1.35 12.03 7.05
C VAL A 36 0.56 13.27 7.45
N GLU A 37 -0.63 13.49 6.91
CA GLU A 37 -1.43 14.68 7.24
C GLU A 37 -1.83 14.73 8.71
N GLU A 38 -2.28 13.62 9.29
CA GLU A 38 -2.61 13.54 10.73
C GLU A 38 -1.39 13.83 11.61
N TRP A 39 -0.22 13.33 11.21
CA TRP A 39 1.03 13.62 11.94
C TRP A 39 1.45 15.08 11.79
N VAL A 40 1.36 15.64 10.58
CA VAL A 40 1.70 17.04 10.30
C VAL A 40 0.82 17.98 11.13
N ARG A 41 -0.49 17.73 11.21
CA ARG A 41 -1.44 18.46 12.08
C ARG A 41 -1.10 18.32 13.57
N GLY A 42 -0.46 17.22 13.95
CA GLY A 42 -0.09 16.93 15.33
C GLY A 42 -1.14 16.18 16.13
N ASP A 43 -2.16 15.66 15.45
CA ASP A 43 -3.15 14.75 16.04
C ASP A 43 -2.50 13.44 16.50
N ILE A 44 -1.44 13.00 15.80
CA ILE A 44 -0.69 11.79 16.13
C ILE A 44 0.81 12.08 16.21
N ASP A 45 1.53 11.26 16.98
CA ASP A 45 2.99 11.29 17.04
C ASP A 45 3.62 10.49 15.89
N MET A 46 4.90 10.71 15.59
CA MET A 46 5.63 10.00 14.54
C MET A 46 5.62 8.48 14.74
N LYS A 47 5.64 8.01 16.00
CA LYS A 47 5.52 6.58 16.30
C LYS A 47 4.15 6.04 15.89
N ALA A 48 3.07 6.75 16.19
CA ALA A 48 1.71 6.36 15.85
C ALA A 48 1.47 6.40 14.34
N MET A 49 2.02 7.40 13.65
CA MET A 49 2.00 7.48 12.18
C MET A 49 2.66 6.25 11.54
N ARG A 50 3.84 5.85 12.03
CA ARG A 50 4.55 4.67 11.53
C ARG A 50 3.78 3.38 11.80
N ASP A 51 3.25 3.22 13.01
CA ASP A 51 2.51 2.03 13.42
C ASP A 51 1.29 1.81 12.52
N ARG A 52 0.48 2.86 12.36
CA ARG A 52 -0.69 2.85 11.47
C ARG A 52 -0.34 2.52 10.02
N TYR A 53 0.76 3.07 9.51
CA TYR A 53 1.19 2.76 8.13
C TYR A 53 1.61 1.30 7.98
N LEU A 54 2.32 0.74 8.98
CA LEU A 54 2.70 -0.68 8.97
C LEU A 54 1.48 -1.60 9.09
N GLU A 55 0.49 -1.24 9.90
CA GLU A 55 -0.78 -1.96 9.98
C GLU A 55 -1.52 -1.97 8.64
N ILE A 56 -1.57 -0.84 7.93
CA ILE A 56 -2.21 -0.74 6.62
C ILE A 56 -1.49 -1.62 5.59
N ILE A 57 -0.15 -1.58 5.55
CA ILE A 57 0.64 -2.44 4.66
C ILE A 57 0.44 -3.92 5.02
N ALA A 58 0.40 -4.26 6.30
CA ALA A 58 0.16 -5.63 6.76
C ALA A 58 -1.24 -6.12 6.34
N LEU A 59 -2.25 -5.26 6.43
CA LEU A 59 -3.61 -5.54 6.00
C LEU A 59 -3.69 -5.73 4.47
N GLN A 60 -3.06 -4.86 3.68
CA GLN A 60 -2.99 -5.01 2.22
C GLN A 60 -2.23 -6.28 1.80
N ALA A 61 -1.16 -6.63 2.53
CA ALA A 61 -0.42 -7.86 2.28
C ALA A 61 -1.25 -9.11 2.59
N ALA A 62 -2.06 -9.07 3.66
CA ALA A 62 -2.98 -10.14 4.03
C ALA A 62 -4.11 -10.30 3.00
N ASP A 63 -4.72 -9.19 2.56
CA ASP A 63 -5.76 -9.17 1.51
C ASP A 63 -5.24 -9.77 0.19
N ARG A 64 -4.05 -9.35 -0.24
CA ARG A 64 -3.39 -9.90 -1.44
C ARG A 64 -3.05 -11.39 -1.32
N ARG A 65 -2.87 -11.91 -0.09
CA ARG A 65 -2.64 -13.33 0.19
C ARG A 65 -3.95 -14.12 0.22
N GLY A 66 -5.03 -13.55 0.75
CA GLY A 66 -6.37 -14.12 0.72
C GLY A 66 -6.99 -14.17 -0.68
N LEU A 67 -6.68 -13.19 -1.54
CA LEU A 67 -7.14 -13.20 -2.93
C LEU A 67 -6.44 -14.28 -3.78
N ARG A 68 -5.19 -14.63 -3.46
CA ARG A 68 -4.46 -15.72 -4.14
C ARG A 68 -5.05 -17.10 -3.86
N THR A 69 -5.80 -17.30 -2.77
CA THR A 69 -6.40 -18.61 -2.45
C THR A 69 -7.80 -18.81 -3.05
N THR A 70 -8.42 -17.77 -3.62
CA THR A 70 -9.83 -17.84 -4.09
C THR A 70 -9.97 -17.68 -5.62
N GLY A 71 -8.85 -17.67 -6.36
CA GLY A 71 -8.82 -17.42 -7.81
C GLY A 71 -8.53 -18.62 -8.73
N LEU A 72 -8.43 -19.85 -8.21
CA LEU A 72 -8.24 -21.07 -9.02
C LEU A 72 -9.48 -21.96 -8.91
N GLY A 73 -10.56 -21.59 -9.60
CA GLY A 73 -11.79 -22.38 -9.52
C GLY A 73 -12.99 -21.76 -10.24
N LYS A 74 -12.86 -21.52 -11.54
CA LYS A 74 -13.98 -21.68 -12.49
C LYS A 74 -13.49 -21.49 -13.92
N ASN A 75 -13.12 -22.59 -14.54
CA ASN A 75 -13.22 -22.70 -15.98
C ASN A 75 -14.31 -23.73 -16.28
N PRO A 76 -15.56 -23.34 -16.54
CA PRO A 76 -16.51 -24.25 -17.14
C PRO A 76 -16.37 -24.17 -18.67
N LEU A 77 -15.96 -25.30 -19.24
CA LEU A 77 -16.49 -25.80 -20.51
C LEU A 77 -16.19 -24.97 -21.78
N GLY A 78 -15.03 -25.25 -22.37
CA GLY A 78 -14.78 -25.14 -23.80
C GLY A 78 -14.30 -26.49 -24.33
N SER A 79 -15.11 -27.53 -24.10
CA SER A 79 -14.97 -28.84 -24.74
C SER A 79 -15.24 -28.67 -26.24
N LEU A 80 -14.24 -28.26 -27.02
CA LEU A 80 -14.28 -28.43 -28.47
C LEU A 80 -13.79 -29.84 -28.76
N ALA A 81 -14.75 -30.77 -28.66
CA ALA A 81 -14.69 -32.02 -29.39
C ALA A 81 -14.64 -31.72 -30.90
N ASP A 82 -13.94 -32.60 -31.61
CA ASP A 82 -14.03 -32.85 -33.04
C ASP A 82 -13.68 -31.74 -34.04
N ALA A 83 -12.52 -31.90 -34.69
CA ALA A 83 -12.53 -32.40 -36.07
C ALA A 83 -11.13 -32.88 -36.47
N LYS A 84 -11.03 -34.19 -36.63
CA LYS A 84 -9.98 -34.93 -37.33
C LYS A 84 -10.04 -34.62 -38.84
N GLU A 85 -8.86 -34.42 -39.43
CA GLU A 85 -8.35 -35.02 -40.68
C GLU A 85 -9.33 -35.23 -41.86
N GLU A 86 -9.17 -34.45 -42.95
CA GLU A 86 -8.66 -34.88 -44.27
C GLU A 86 -8.40 -33.67 -45.19
#